data_AF-T1D949-F1
#
_entry.id   AF-T1D949-F1
#
_cell.length_a   1.000
_cell.length_b   1.000
_cell.length_c   1.000
_cell.angle_alpha   90.00
_cell.angle_beta   90.00
_cell.angle_gamma   90.00
#
_symmetry.space_group_name_H-M   'P 1'
#
loop_
_entity.id
_entity.type
_entity.pdbx_description
1 polymer ?
#
loop_
_entity_poly.entity_id
_entity_poly.type
_entity_poly.pdbx_seq_one_letter_code
_entity_poly.pdbx_strand_id
1 'polypeptide(L)'
;MRRIGVETGGSNIQFAIDPTNGEMVVIEMNPRVSRSSALASKATGFPIAKIATLLAIGYRLDEIENDITKVTPASFEPSIDYVVVKVPRWAFEKFPGVSSRLGTRMQSVGEAMAIGRTFTEALQKAMRSIELGRYGLGGDPLDKPLDLLGLDEVLNLATKATPSRIFEVESALRKGASIELVYEKTKIDP
;
A
#
# COMPACT_ATOMS: atom_id res chain seq x y z
N MET A 1 -12.52 15.07 10.92
CA MET A 1 -11.67 15.75 11.92
C MET A 1 -12.45 16.76 12.77
N ARG A 2 -13.06 17.81 12.19
CA ARG A 2 -13.83 18.82 12.97
C ARG A 2 -14.85 18.24 13.95
N ARG A 3 -15.68 17.28 13.51
CA ARG A 3 -16.70 16.65 14.38
C ARG A 3 -16.14 15.78 15.52
N ILE A 4 -14.88 15.34 15.41
CA ILE A 4 -14.19 14.58 16.46
C ILE A 4 -13.29 15.51 17.30
N GLY A 5 -13.17 16.79 16.95
CA GLY A 5 -12.42 17.78 17.74
C GLY A 5 -10.90 17.71 17.56
N VAL A 6 -10.39 17.12 16.46
CA VAL A 6 -8.96 17.23 16.13
C VAL A 6 -8.73 18.60 15.49
N GLU A 7 -8.27 19.56 16.29
CA GLU A 7 -8.04 20.96 15.87
C GLU A 7 -6.56 21.25 15.56
N THR A 8 -5.62 20.62 16.26
CA THR A 8 -4.18 20.91 16.18
C THR A 8 -3.35 19.65 15.97
N GLY A 9 -3.38 19.09 14.75
CA GLY A 9 -2.56 17.93 14.39
C GLY A 9 -3.04 17.15 13.17
N GLY A 10 -2.33 16.07 12.85
CA GLY A 10 -2.70 15.14 11.78
C GLY A 10 -3.61 14.00 12.24
N SER A 11 -4.39 13.43 11.32
CA SER A 11 -5.18 12.21 11.54
C SER A 11 -5.20 11.36 10.28
N ASN A 12 -5.38 10.05 10.45
CA ASN A 12 -5.63 9.13 9.34
C ASN A 12 -7.10 8.69 9.37
N ILE A 13 -7.78 8.75 8.23
CA ILE A 13 -9.18 8.33 8.07
C ILE A 13 -9.21 7.22 7.02
N GLN A 14 -10.01 6.19 7.27
CA GLN A 14 -10.20 5.06 6.36
C GLN A 14 -11.65 5.02 5.87
N PHE A 15 -11.80 4.70 4.59
CA PHE A 15 -13.08 4.60 3.91
C PHE A 15 -13.17 3.26 3.16
N ALA A 16 -14.38 2.77 2.95
CA ALA A 16 -14.69 1.76 1.95
C ALA A 16 -15.56 2.42 0.87
N ILE A 17 -15.31 2.09 -0.40
CA ILE A 17 -16.07 2.58 -1.55
C ILE A 17 -16.59 1.38 -2.32
N ASP A 18 -17.90 1.33 -2.57
CA ASP A 18 -18.49 0.33 -3.46
C ASP A 18 -18.14 0.69 -4.93
N PRO A 19 -17.43 -0.17 -5.67
CA PRO A 19 -16.98 0.13 -7.03
C PRO A 19 -18.13 0.20 -8.05
N THR A 20 -19.33 -0.31 -7.72
CA THR A 20 -20.47 -0.38 -8.65
C THR A 20 -21.31 0.90 -8.66
N ASN A 21 -21.39 1.60 -7.52
CA ASN A 21 -22.27 2.75 -7.35
C ASN A 21 -21.58 3.96 -6.67
N GLY A 22 -20.34 3.81 -6.20
CA GLY A 22 -19.58 4.86 -5.53
C GLY A 22 -20.00 5.15 -4.08
N GLU A 23 -20.85 4.31 -3.47
CA GLU A 23 -21.25 4.48 -2.07
C GLU A 23 -20.02 4.42 -1.16
N MET A 24 -19.85 5.47 -0.35
CA MET A 24 -18.69 5.63 0.52
C MET A 24 -19.10 5.52 1.99
N VAL A 25 -18.43 4.63 2.71
CA VAL A 25 -18.61 4.42 4.15
C VAL A 25 -17.33 4.75 4.90
N VAL A 26 -17.44 5.48 6.01
CA VAL A 26 -16.32 5.71 6.94
C VAL A 26 -16.12 4.47 7.79
N ILE A 27 -14.90 3.93 7.79
CA ILE A 27 -14.54 2.75 8.58
C ILE A 27 -14.05 3.16 9.96
N GLU A 28 -12.99 3.99 10.00
CA GLU A 28 -12.41 4.46 11.26
C GLU A 28 -11.63 5.77 11.07
N MET A 29 -11.28 6.40 12.19
CA MET A 29 -10.31 7.49 12.25
C MET A 29 -9.31 7.25 13.38
N ASN A 30 -8.04 7.43 13.06
CA ASN A 30 -6.93 7.40 14.01
C ASN A 30 -6.50 8.85 14.29
N PRO A 31 -6.85 9.43 15.47
CA PRO A 31 -6.55 10.84 15.81
C PRO A 31 -5.10 11.04 16.26
N ARG A 32 -4.16 10.54 15.46
CA ARG A 32 -2.71 10.59 15.71
C ARG A 32 -1.94 10.32 14.43
N VAL A 33 -0.62 10.51 14.51
CA VAL A 33 0.29 9.94 13.51
C VAL A 33 0.20 8.41 13.50
N SER A 34 0.39 7.82 12.33
CA SER A 34 0.23 6.40 12.05
C SER A 34 1.35 5.91 11.12
N ARG A 35 1.40 4.58 10.90
CA ARG A 35 2.27 4.02 9.86
C ARG A 35 1.93 4.62 8.49
N SER A 36 0.66 4.87 8.21
CA SER A 36 0.21 5.53 6.99
C SER A 36 0.66 6.99 6.91
N SER A 37 0.72 7.73 8.02
CA SER A 37 1.27 9.11 7.98
C SER A 37 2.78 9.10 7.73
N ALA A 38 3.51 8.12 8.27
CA ALA A 38 4.94 7.96 7.97
C ALA A 38 5.15 7.63 6.48
N LEU A 39 4.39 6.68 5.93
CA LEU A 39 4.39 6.36 4.50
C LEU A 39 4.06 7.60 3.65
N ALA A 40 2.99 8.31 3.98
CA ALA A 40 2.58 9.53 3.27
C ALA A 40 3.67 10.61 3.32
N SER A 41 4.33 10.78 4.47
CA SER A 41 5.43 11.76 4.59
C SER A 41 6.62 11.41 3.70
N LYS A 42 6.91 10.11 3.53
CA LYS A 42 7.94 9.65 2.58
C LYS A 42 7.49 9.74 1.13
N ALA A 43 6.21 9.50 0.87
CA ALA A 43 5.63 9.54 -0.46
C ALA A 43 5.55 10.96 -1.04
N THR A 44 5.28 11.97 -0.20
CA THR A 44 5.09 13.35 -0.66
C THR A 44 6.27 14.26 -0.33
N GLY A 45 7.15 13.81 0.59
CA GLY A 45 8.18 14.66 1.19
C GLY A 45 7.64 15.62 2.26
N PHE A 46 6.31 15.67 2.50
CA PHE A 46 5.70 16.54 3.49
C PHE A 46 5.87 15.94 4.90
N PRO A 47 6.58 16.60 5.84
CA PRO A 47 6.92 15.98 7.13
C PRO A 47 5.77 16.07 8.14
N ILE A 48 4.73 15.24 7.98
CA ILE A 48 3.47 15.32 8.73
C ILE A 48 3.69 15.39 10.25
N ALA A 49 4.58 14.57 10.81
CA ALA A 49 4.84 14.57 12.25
C ALA A 49 5.46 15.89 12.74
N LYS A 50 6.39 16.47 11.97
CA LYS A 50 7.02 17.76 12.29
C LYS A 50 5.98 18.88 12.28
N ILE A 51 5.16 18.93 11.23
CA ILE A 51 4.10 19.93 11.09
C ILE A 51 3.07 19.77 12.21
N ALA A 52 2.62 18.55 12.49
CA ALA A 52 1.67 18.28 13.58
C ALA A 52 2.19 18.75 14.95
N THR A 53 3.48 18.59 15.23
CA THR A 53 4.10 19.11 16.47
C THR A 53 4.05 20.64 16.53
N LEU A 54 4.35 21.33 15.43
CA LEU A 54 4.27 22.81 15.37
C LEU A 54 2.83 23.30 15.56
N LEU A 55 1.87 22.63 14.94
CA LEU A 55 0.45 22.94 15.14
C LEU A 55 0.03 22.76 16.60
N ALA A 56 0.54 21.71 17.27
CA ALA A 56 0.22 21.43 18.67
C ALA A 56 0.73 22.50 19.65
N ILE A 57 1.73 23.30 19.25
CA ILE A 57 2.26 24.43 20.04
C ILE A 57 1.71 25.79 19.55
N GLY A 58 0.65 25.79 18.73
CA GLY A 58 -0.11 26.98 18.38
C GLY A 58 0.20 27.60 17.01
N TYR A 59 1.11 27.03 16.22
CA TYR A 59 1.32 27.49 14.85
C TYR A 59 0.13 27.16 13.96
N ARG A 60 -0.04 27.94 12.91
CA ARG A 60 -0.97 27.67 11.80
C ARG A 60 -0.19 27.17 10.59
N LEU A 61 -0.86 26.44 9.69
CA LEU A 61 -0.22 25.88 8.50
C LEU A 61 0.40 26.95 7.58
N ASP A 62 -0.17 28.15 7.54
CA ASP A 62 0.34 29.30 6.77
C ASP A 62 1.55 30.00 7.40
N GLU A 63 1.86 29.71 8.67
CA GLU A 63 3.02 30.25 9.39
C GLU A 63 4.25 29.32 9.30
N ILE A 64 4.05 28.09 8.82
CA ILE A 64 5.10 27.07 8.74
C ILE A 64 5.60 27.00 7.29
N GLU A 65 6.91 27.13 7.10
CA GLU A 65 7.54 27.00 5.79
C GLU A 65 7.62 25.54 5.34
N ASN A 66 7.46 25.29 4.03
CA ASN A 66 7.67 23.96 3.45
C ASN A 66 9.17 23.61 3.41
N ASP A 67 9.57 22.58 4.15
CA ASP A 67 10.95 22.09 4.26
C ASP A 67 11.66 21.83 2.92
N ILE A 68 10.92 21.43 1.87
CA ILE A 68 11.49 21.05 0.58
C ILE A 68 11.65 22.25 -0.34
N THR A 69 10.57 22.99 -0.58
CA THR A 69 10.58 24.09 -1.56
C THR A 69 11.15 25.37 -0.98
N LYS A 70 11.03 25.59 0.35
CA LYS A 70 11.49 26.78 1.08
C LYS A 70 10.98 28.13 0.53
N VAL A 71 9.90 28.08 -0.25
CA VAL A 71 9.29 29.26 -0.88
C VAL A 71 7.77 29.23 -0.82
N THR A 72 7.19 28.14 -0.29
CA THR A 72 5.74 27.99 -0.10
C THR A 72 5.46 27.65 1.37
N PRO A 73 4.30 28.04 1.91
CA PRO A 73 3.88 27.61 3.25
C PRO A 73 3.52 26.11 3.26
N ALA A 74 3.29 25.55 4.45
CA ALA A 74 2.81 24.19 4.66
C ALA A 74 1.29 24.05 4.44
N SER A 75 0.57 25.14 4.23
CA SER A 75 -0.86 25.21 3.91
C SER A 75 -1.16 24.88 2.43
N PHE A 76 -0.74 23.70 1.98
CA PHE A 76 -0.99 23.21 0.62
C PHE A 76 -1.21 21.70 0.61
N GLU A 77 -1.73 21.19 -0.50
CA GLU A 77 -1.80 19.76 -0.78
C GLU A 77 -0.65 19.36 -1.72
N PRO A 78 0.24 18.42 -1.32
CA PRO A 78 1.31 17.97 -2.18
C PRO A 78 0.78 17.35 -3.48
N SER A 79 1.37 17.74 -4.61
CA SER A 79 1.20 17.06 -5.90
C SER A 79 2.46 16.25 -6.20
N ILE A 80 2.28 15.01 -6.65
CA ILE A 80 3.37 14.11 -7.02
C ILE A 80 3.26 13.77 -8.51
N ASP A 81 4.40 13.70 -9.18
CA ASP A 81 4.53 13.36 -10.60
C ASP A 81 5.11 11.95 -10.80
N TYR A 82 4.91 11.10 -9.79
CA TYR A 82 5.36 9.72 -9.71
C TYR A 82 4.35 8.87 -8.93
N VAL A 83 4.51 7.55 -9.00
CA VAL A 83 3.74 6.56 -8.26
C VAL A 83 4.57 6.00 -7.12
N VAL A 84 3.95 5.85 -5.95
CA VAL A 84 4.54 5.20 -4.77
C VAL A 84 3.81 3.88 -4.53
N VAL A 85 4.56 2.78 -4.45
CA VAL A 85 4.03 1.46 -4.09
C VAL A 85 4.63 1.02 -2.76
N LYS A 86 3.78 0.56 -1.85
CA LYS A 86 4.17 -0.03 -0.57
C LYS A 86 3.76 -1.49 -0.54
N VAL A 87 4.70 -2.38 -0.21
CA VAL A 87 4.46 -3.82 -0.09
C VAL A 87 4.84 -4.27 1.33
N PRO A 88 3.91 -4.88 2.08
CA PRO A 88 4.23 -5.46 3.39
C PRO A 88 5.15 -6.70 3.29
N ARG A 89 5.93 -6.94 4.35
CA ARG A 89 6.79 -8.13 4.53
C ARG A 89 6.25 -8.98 5.67
N TRP A 90 6.16 -10.29 5.46
CA TRP A 90 5.75 -11.29 6.45
C TRP A 90 6.85 -12.31 6.68
N ALA A 91 6.93 -12.91 7.87
CA ALA A 91 7.95 -13.91 8.19
C ALA A 91 7.30 -15.22 8.73
N PHE A 92 6.31 -15.76 8.02
CA PHE A 92 5.58 -16.96 8.43
C PHE A 92 6.47 -18.20 8.54
N GLU A 93 7.60 -18.24 7.84
CA GLU A 93 8.62 -19.29 7.95
C GLU A 93 9.15 -19.46 9.39
N LYS A 94 9.03 -18.44 10.23
CA LYS A 94 9.42 -18.48 11.65
C LYS A 94 8.31 -19.02 12.57
N PHE A 95 7.11 -19.25 12.05
CA PHE A 95 5.92 -19.62 12.83
C PHE A 95 5.20 -20.84 12.22
N PRO A 96 5.81 -22.04 12.29
CA PRO A 96 5.21 -23.24 11.73
C PRO A 96 3.83 -23.53 12.36
N GLY A 97 2.88 -23.98 11.53
CA GLY A 97 1.49 -24.24 11.95
C GLY A 97 0.58 -23.01 11.97
N VAL A 98 1.11 -21.79 11.80
CA VAL A 98 0.30 -20.58 11.68
C VAL A 98 -0.19 -20.42 10.24
N SER A 99 -1.48 -20.13 10.08
CA SER A 99 -2.05 -19.82 8.77
C SER A 99 -1.46 -18.53 8.18
N SER A 100 -1.00 -18.61 6.93
CA SER A 100 -0.55 -17.45 6.15
C SER A 100 -1.70 -16.66 5.51
N ARG A 101 -2.96 -17.02 5.79
CA ARG A 101 -4.12 -16.32 5.26
C ARG A 101 -4.23 -14.93 5.89
N LEU A 102 -4.22 -13.93 5.03
CA LEU A 102 -4.34 -12.52 5.39
C LEU A 102 -5.80 -12.15 5.65
N GLY A 103 -6.00 -11.21 6.56
CA GLY A 103 -7.30 -10.66 6.92
C GLY A 103 -7.16 -9.28 7.55
N THR A 104 -8.13 -8.90 8.36
CA THR A 104 -8.17 -7.58 9.01
C THR A 104 -7.13 -7.42 10.13
N ARG A 105 -6.65 -8.53 10.71
CA ARG A 105 -5.59 -8.51 11.72
C ARG A 105 -4.22 -8.48 11.03
N MET A 106 -3.41 -7.50 11.40
CA MET A 106 -2.06 -7.37 10.85
C MET A 106 -1.15 -8.52 11.31
N GLN A 107 -0.46 -9.13 10.34
CA GLN A 107 0.55 -10.18 10.55
C GLN A 107 1.90 -9.84 9.91
N SER A 108 2.00 -8.70 9.20
CA SER A 108 3.24 -8.24 8.58
C SER A 108 4.21 -7.73 9.63
N VAL A 109 5.49 -8.05 9.46
CA VAL A 109 6.61 -7.66 10.35
C VAL A 109 7.35 -6.41 9.85
N GLY A 110 7.10 -5.99 8.60
CA GLY A 110 7.72 -4.83 8.00
C GLY A 110 7.03 -4.43 6.70
N GLU A 111 7.63 -3.48 5.99
CA GLU A 111 7.16 -2.99 4.70
C GLU A 111 8.33 -2.40 3.89
N ALA A 112 8.25 -2.55 2.57
CA ALA A 112 9.10 -1.85 1.61
C ALA A 112 8.26 -0.79 0.89
N MET A 113 8.90 0.31 0.51
CA MET A 113 8.31 1.38 -0.29
C MET A 113 9.22 1.63 -1.49
N ALA A 114 8.64 1.76 -2.68
CA ALA A 114 9.35 2.17 -3.88
C ALA A 114 8.60 3.26 -4.63
N ILE A 115 9.37 4.06 -5.38
CA ILE A 115 8.89 5.16 -6.20
C ILE A 115 9.22 4.86 -7.66
N GLY A 116 8.32 5.11 -8.58
CA GLY A 116 8.55 4.99 -10.02
C GLY A 116 7.72 5.99 -10.80
N ARG A 117 8.10 6.31 -12.04
CA ARG A 117 7.32 7.21 -12.93
C ARG A 117 6.04 6.55 -13.44
N THR A 118 5.96 5.22 -13.36
CA THR A 118 4.79 4.42 -13.70
C THR A 118 4.50 3.43 -12.59
N PHE A 119 3.25 2.94 -12.55
CA PHE A 119 2.86 1.90 -11.59
C PHE A 119 3.70 0.63 -11.73
N THR A 120 3.94 0.16 -12.95
CA THR A 120 4.72 -1.07 -13.21
C THR A 120 6.16 -0.94 -12.73
N GLU A 121 6.80 0.22 -12.94
CA GLU A 121 8.14 0.48 -12.42
C GLU A 121 8.15 0.46 -10.89
N ALA A 122 7.24 1.20 -10.25
CA ALA A 122 7.17 1.29 -8.79
C ALA A 122 6.87 -0.08 -8.15
N LEU A 123 5.96 -0.86 -8.75
CA LEU A 123 5.61 -2.20 -8.29
C LEU A 123 6.79 -3.16 -8.39
N GLN A 124 7.45 -3.25 -9.55
CA GLN A 124 8.61 -4.13 -9.73
C GLN A 124 9.74 -3.77 -8.76
N LYS A 125 9.98 -2.46 -8.54
CA LYS A 125 10.95 -1.99 -7.54
C LYS A 125 10.56 -2.41 -6.12
N ALA A 126 9.30 -2.26 -5.74
CA ALA A 126 8.85 -2.66 -4.40
C ALA A 126 8.98 -4.19 -4.21
N MET A 127 8.58 -4.98 -5.21
CA MET A 127 8.58 -6.44 -5.14
C MET A 127 9.97 -7.07 -5.06
N ARG A 128 11.00 -6.43 -5.63
CA ARG A 128 12.38 -6.89 -5.43
C ARG A 128 12.99 -6.42 -4.10
N SER A 129 12.48 -5.34 -3.51
CA SER A 129 13.00 -4.73 -2.28
C SER A 129 12.42 -5.32 -0.98
N ILE A 130 11.51 -6.30 -1.04
CA ILE A 130 10.95 -6.98 0.15
C ILE A 130 11.83 -8.12 0.68
N GLU A 131 13.03 -8.32 0.11
CA GLU A 131 14.04 -9.28 0.60
C GLU A 131 13.47 -10.71 0.73
N LEU A 132 12.76 -11.14 -0.32
CA LEU A 132 12.28 -12.53 -0.49
C LEU A 132 13.20 -13.35 -1.40
N GLY A 133 14.35 -12.80 -1.81
CA GLY A 133 15.19 -13.40 -2.85
C GLY A 133 14.56 -13.35 -4.24
N ARG A 134 13.52 -12.52 -4.42
CA ARG A 134 12.78 -12.35 -5.68
C ARG A 134 13.37 -11.22 -6.54
N TYR A 135 13.41 -11.40 -7.85
CA TYR A 135 13.88 -10.36 -8.79
C TYR A 135 12.80 -9.32 -9.14
N GLY A 136 11.54 -9.64 -8.83
CA GLY A 136 10.35 -8.84 -9.16
C GLY A 136 9.15 -9.78 -9.31
N LEU A 137 8.19 -9.37 -10.12
CA LEU A 137 7.13 -10.22 -10.65
C LEU A 137 7.56 -10.75 -12.02
N GLY A 138 7.54 -12.08 -12.16
CA GLY A 138 7.88 -12.79 -13.40
C GLY A 138 9.40 -12.90 -13.68
N GLY A 139 9.77 -13.93 -14.44
CA GLY A 139 11.15 -14.15 -14.91
C GLY A 139 12.12 -14.59 -13.80
N ASP A 140 11.59 -15.08 -12.68
CA ASP A 140 12.35 -15.49 -11.51
C ASP A 140 12.47 -17.03 -11.43
N PRO A 141 13.63 -17.62 -11.08
CA PRO A 141 13.74 -19.05 -10.80
C PRO A 141 12.73 -19.60 -9.76
N LEU A 142 12.27 -18.75 -8.84
CA LEU A 142 11.24 -19.06 -7.83
C LEU A 142 9.81 -19.04 -8.40
N ASP A 143 9.62 -18.69 -9.68
CA ASP A 143 8.34 -18.82 -10.38
C ASP A 143 8.09 -20.25 -10.89
N LYS A 144 9.15 -21.07 -11.01
CA LYS A 144 9.06 -22.45 -11.54
C LYS A 144 7.93 -23.28 -10.93
N PRO A 145 7.68 -23.27 -9.61
CA PRO A 145 6.55 -24.01 -9.05
C PRO A 145 5.19 -23.55 -9.60
N LEU A 146 5.00 -22.25 -9.82
CA LEU A 146 3.78 -21.69 -10.41
C LEU A 146 3.71 -21.95 -11.92
N ASP A 147 4.84 -22.01 -12.61
CA ASP A 147 4.89 -22.31 -14.04
C ASP A 147 4.37 -23.71 -14.35
N LEU A 148 4.60 -24.67 -13.44
CA LEU A 148 4.13 -26.06 -13.58
C LEU A 148 2.62 -26.23 -13.37
N LEU A 149 1.96 -25.27 -12.74
CA LEU A 149 0.51 -25.34 -12.46
C LEU A 149 -0.32 -24.93 -13.68
N GLY A 150 -1.51 -25.52 -13.81
CA GLY A 150 -2.52 -25.07 -14.77
C GLY A 150 -3.11 -23.71 -14.40
N LEU A 151 -3.74 -23.04 -15.38
CA LEU A 151 -4.36 -21.73 -15.17
C LEU A 151 -5.39 -21.74 -14.03
N ASP A 152 -6.27 -22.75 -14.01
CA ASP A 152 -7.32 -22.88 -12.99
C ASP A 152 -6.76 -23.08 -11.58
N GLU A 153 -5.64 -23.80 -11.46
CA GLU A 153 -4.96 -24.02 -10.18
C GLU A 153 -4.38 -22.70 -9.65
N VAL A 154 -3.70 -21.94 -10.51
CA VAL A 154 -3.13 -20.63 -10.16
C VAL A 154 -4.23 -19.65 -9.77
N LEU A 155 -5.32 -19.58 -10.54
CA LEU A 155 -6.47 -18.73 -10.22
C LEU A 155 -7.11 -19.12 -8.88
N ASN A 156 -7.24 -20.42 -8.60
CA ASN A 156 -7.75 -20.90 -7.32
C ASN A 156 -6.85 -20.49 -6.15
N LEU A 157 -5.53 -20.55 -6.30
CA LEU A 157 -4.59 -20.03 -5.31
C LEU A 157 -4.77 -18.52 -5.10
N ALA A 158 -4.92 -17.75 -6.19
CA ALA A 158 -5.10 -16.31 -6.14
C ALA A 158 -6.42 -15.87 -5.44
N THR A 159 -7.41 -16.75 -5.25
CA THR A 159 -8.61 -16.44 -4.44
C THR A 159 -8.28 -16.25 -2.96
N LYS A 160 -7.19 -16.85 -2.46
CA LYS A 160 -6.78 -16.77 -1.07
C LYS A 160 -5.83 -15.58 -0.90
N ALA A 161 -6.19 -14.65 -0.02
CA ALA A 161 -5.29 -13.58 0.42
C ALA A 161 -4.10 -14.19 1.19
N THR A 162 -2.94 -14.28 0.56
CA THR A 162 -1.67 -14.75 1.12
C THR A 162 -0.55 -13.76 0.75
N PRO A 163 0.62 -13.81 1.42
CA PRO A 163 1.80 -13.04 1.01
C PRO A 163 2.26 -13.34 -0.42
N SER A 164 2.00 -14.55 -0.92
CA SER A 164 2.38 -14.93 -2.27
C SER A 164 1.44 -14.33 -3.32
N ARG A 165 0.16 -14.08 -2.99
CA ARG A 165 -0.96 -13.84 -3.92
C ARG A 165 -0.65 -13.03 -5.18
N ILE A 166 0.19 -12.00 -5.07
CA ILE A 166 0.58 -11.14 -6.19
C ILE A 166 1.34 -11.91 -7.29
N PHE A 167 2.12 -12.93 -6.93
CA PHE A 167 2.82 -13.82 -7.87
C PHE A 167 1.84 -14.77 -8.56
N GLU A 168 0.82 -15.27 -7.87
CA GLU A 168 -0.24 -16.07 -8.49
C GLU A 168 -1.10 -15.21 -9.45
N VAL A 169 -1.37 -13.95 -9.10
CA VAL A 169 -2.06 -13.01 -10.00
C VAL A 169 -1.25 -12.74 -11.27
N GLU A 170 0.04 -12.43 -11.14
CA GLU A 170 0.92 -12.28 -12.30
C GLU A 170 0.95 -13.54 -13.16
N SER A 171 1.14 -14.71 -12.53
CA SER A 171 1.21 -15.99 -13.24
C SER A 171 -0.10 -16.31 -13.97
N ALA A 172 -1.26 -16.01 -13.37
CA ALA A 172 -2.56 -16.18 -14.02
C ALA A 172 -2.68 -15.30 -15.27
N LEU A 173 -2.32 -14.01 -15.18
CA LEU A 173 -2.33 -13.09 -16.30
C LEU A 173 -1.38 -13.54 -17.42
N ARG A 174 -0.16 -13.95 -17.07
CA ARG A 174 0.83 -14.47 -18.03
C ARG A 174 0.37 -15.77 -18.70
N LYS A 175 -0.41 -16.60 -18.00
CA LYS A 175 -1.04 -17.83 -18.53
C LYS A 175 -2.34 -17.56 -19.31
N GLY A 176 -2.72 -16.30 -19.52
CA GLY A 176 -3.84 -15.92 -20.37
C GLY A 176 -5.18 -15.74 -19.68
N ALA A 177 -5.23 -15.61 -18.34
CA ALA A 177 -6.45 -15.15 -17.67
C ALA A 177 -6.86 -13.77 -18.21
N SER A 178 -8.17 -13.57 -18.42
CA SER A 178 -8.69 -12.23 -18.67
C SER A 178 -8.63 -11.40 -17.38
N ILE A 179 -8.53 -10.08 -17.52
CA ILE A 179 -8.50 -9.14 -16.40
C ILE A 179 -9.80 -9.25 -15.59
N GLU A 180 -10.94 -9.45 -16.26
CA GLU A 180 -12.26 -9.60 -15.64
C GLU A 180 -12.30 -10.84 -14.75
N LEU A 181 -11.74 -11.97 -15.20
CA LEU A 181 -11.69 -13.19 -14.41
C LEU A 181 -10.79 -13.02 -13.18
N VAL A 182 -9.65 -12.34 -13.33
CA VAL A 182 -8.78 -12.01 -12.19
C VAL A 182 -9.50 -11.09 -11.20
N TYR A 183 -10.17 -10.04 -11.68
CA TYR A 183 -11.00 -9.16 -10.86
C TYR A 183 -12.10 -9.96 -10.14
N GLU A 184 -12.83 -10.82 -10.84
CA GLU A 184 -13.94 -11.56 -10.28
C GLU A 184 -13.49 -12.45 -9.11
N LYS A 185 -12.34 -13.12 -9.28
CA LYS A 185 -11.73 -14.02 -8.28
C LYS A 185 -11.03 -13.28 -7.15
N THR A 186 -10.50 -12.07 -7.40
CA THR A 186 -9.59 -11.42 -6.44
C THR A 186 -10.11 -10.14 -5.82
N LYS A 187 -11.00 -9.43 -6.52
CA LYS A 187 -11.46 -8.07 -6.24
C LYS A 187 -10.32 -7.04 -6.23
N ILE A 188 -9.17 -7.36 -6.84
CA ILE A 188 -8.13 -6.38 -7.19
C ILE A 188 -8.62 -5.63 -8.42
N ASP A 189 -8.61 -4.30 -8.35
CA ASP A 189 -9.09 -3.44 -9.43
C ASP A 189 -8.34 -3.70 -10.75
N PRO A 190 -9.04 -3.71 -11.91
CA PRO A 190 -8.47 -3.95 -13.25
C PRO A 190 -7.32 -3.04 -13.68
#